data_AF-A0A7S0Q2Z0-F1
#
_entry.id   AF-A0A7S0Q2Z0-F1
#
_cell.length_a   1.000
_cell.length_b   1.000
_cell.length_c   1.000
_cell.angle_alpha   90.00
_cell.angle_beta   90.00
_cell.angle_gamma   90.00
#
_symmetry.space_group_name_H-M   'P 1'
#
loop_
_entity.id
_entity.type
_entity.pdbx_description
1 polymer ?
#
loop_
_entity_poly.entity_id
_entity_poly.type
_entity_poly.pdbx_seq_one_letter_code
_entity_poly.pdbx_strand_id
1 'polypeptide(L)'
;KGNAMDGAERLSQPVAGGGMGTALIAISALILALIVPLLLLFRTQKKQATEAERAKERADAAAEAAAKKRAAKAAEKAVAGNPKKKKGGIAKMRRAAEAATDMDDDDDDDGAAAAARHEDENGDKLTKKEQLKAEKRAARADDRDQRDAQRDAIKEREEKRDAARRTKDEQREAKERERAEAEQKKKEEEEKTKQEEYDKWKDMFSVEDGGEGATVEQEDEGMLSRFVAFIKQQKVSTLEALSGEFNLKVHDVISRVQSLDRMGYLTGVVDDRGKFIYISQEELEAVAKYMNKKGRVPISTLAQESNKLVDLQPRELAADEDEAQLAGEAVGKTFTAGS
;
A
#
# COMPACT_ATOMS: atom_id res chain seq x y z
N LYS A 1 32.80 42.92 63.79
CA LYS A 1 33.30 43.08 62.40
C LYS A 1 33.32 41.67 61.81
N GLY A 2 32.23 41.22 61.19
CA GLY A 2 32.02 41.31 59.73
C GLY A 2 32.90 40.24 59.06
N ASN A 3 32.45 39.34 58.20
CA ASN A 3 31.24 39.23 57.40
C ASN A 3 31.12 37.76 56.92
N ALA A 4 29.92 37.39 56.48
CA ALA A 4 29.51 36.12 55.91
C ALA A 4 30.45 35.51 54.84
N MET A 5 30.43 34.18 54.73
CA MET A 5 29.86 33.50 53.55
C MET A 5 29.42 32.08 53.92
N ASP A 6 28.11 31.96 53.93
CA ASP A 6 27.29 30.76 53.88
C ASP A 6 27.41 30.12 52.49
N GLY A 7 27.37 28.79 52.42
CA GLY A 7 27.56 28.05 51.18
C GLY A 7 27.60 26.54 51.40
N ALA A 8 26.62 26.02 52.15
CA ALA A 8 26.46 24.58 52.34
C ALA A 8 26.09 23.91 51.00
N GLU A 9 26.99 23.08 50.48
CA GLU A 9 26.72 22.09 49.44
C GLU A 9 25.61 21.14 49.92
N ARG A 10 24.36 21.42 49.53
CA ARG A 10 23.27 20.47 49.64
C ARG A 10 23.26 19.59 48.40
N LEU A 11 23.61 18.33 48.61
CA LEU A 11 23.33 17.19 47.74
C LEU A 11 21.89 17.27 47.22
N SER A 12 21.74 17.59 45.93
CA SER A 12 20.46 17.54 45.23
C SER A 12 20.18 16.08 44.86
N GLN A 13 19.29 15.45 45.62
CA GLN A 13 18.68 14.18 45.24
C GLN A 13 17.81 14.36 43.99
N PRO A 14 17.75 13.39 43.06
CA PRO A 14 16.76 13.42 42.00
C PRO A 14 15.37 13.17 42.63
N VAL A 15 14.54 14.21 42.64
CA VAL A 15 13.12 14.11 42.96
C VAL A 15 12.46 13.19 41.93
N ALA A 16 12.15 11.97 42.35
CA ALA A 16 11.25 11.06 41.67
C ALA A 16 9.83 11.65 41.69
N GLY A 17 9.56 12.57 40.76
CA GLY A 17 8.24 13.11 40.49
C GLY A 17 7.87 12.83 39.04
N GLY A 18 7.01 11.84 38.79
CA GLY A 18 6.53 11.56 37.43
C GLY A 18 5.87 10.20 37.22
N GLY A 19 5.02 9.75 38.16
CA GLY A 19 4.40 8.42 38.12
C GLY A 19 3.28 8.23 37.07
N MET A 20 2.73 9.29 36.46
CA MET A 20 1.71 9.16 35.41
C MET A 20 2.22 9.51 34.01
N GLY A 21 3.02 10.58 33.85
CA GLY A 21 3.54 10.97 32.54
C GLY A 21 4.48 9.94 31.92
N THR A 22 5.39 9.37 32.72
CA THR A 22 6.31 8.33 32.23
C THR A 22 5.61 6.99 31.97
N ALA A 23 4.58 6.67 32.76
CA ALA A 23 3.76 5.48 32.57
C ALA A 23 2.91 5.57 31.29
N LEU A 24 2.30 6.72 30.98
CA LEU A 24 1.54 6.94 29.75
C LEU A 24 2.44 6.94 28.50
N ILE A 25 3.66 7.48 28.60
CA ILE A 25 4.66 7.40 27.52
C ILE A 25 5.14 5.95 27.32
N ALA A 26 5.33 5.18 28.40
CA ALA A 26 5.68 3.76 28.30
C ALA A 26 4.54 2.90 27.70
N ILE A 27 3.28 3.17 28.07
CA ILE A 27 2.11 2.46 27.54
C ILE A 27 1.89 2.80 26.06
N SER A 28 1.98 4.07 25.68
CA SER A 28 1.88 4.47 24.26
C SER A 28 3.02 3.90 23.41
N ALA A 29 4.25 3.82 23.95
CA ALA A 29 5.36 3.15 23.27
C ALA A 29 5.11 1.64 23.09
N LEU A 30 4.54 0.96 24.09
CA LEU A 30 4.17 -0.46 23.99
C LEU A 30 3.05 -0.71 22.98
N ILE A 31 2.04 0.17 22.96
CA ILE A 31 0.93 0.09 22.00
C ILE A 31 1.44 0.32 20.57
N LEU A 32 2.30 1.31 20.35
CA LEU A 32 2.92 1.54 19.04
C LEU A 32 3.83 0.36 18.63
N ALA A 33 4.57 -0.22 19.57
CA ALA A 33 5.40 -1.40 19.34
C ALA A 33 4.59 -2.66 18.99
N LEU A 34 3.30 -2.74 19.37
CA LEU A 34 2.38 -3.82 18.99
C LEU A 34 1.64 -3.53 17.68
N ILE A 35 1.17 -2.30 17.48
CA ILE A 35 0.36 -1.90 16.32
C ILE A 35 1.19 -1.84 15.04
N VAL A 36 2.43 -1.32 15.10
CA VAL A 36 3.30 -1.20 13.93
C VAL A 36 3.62 -2.56 13.28
N PRO A 37 4.08 -3.60 14.01
CA PRO A 37 4.28 -4.91 13.42
C PRO A 37 2.97 -5.56 12.96
N LEU A 38 1.85 -5.34 13.64
CA LEU A 38 0.55 -5.86 13.19
C LEU A 38 0.11 -5.23 11.86
N LEU A 39 0.29 -3.91 11.71
CA LEU A 39 0.03 -3.18 10.46
C LEU A 39 1.00 -3.57 9.34
N LEU A 40 2.27 -3.80 9.65
CA LEU A 40 3.24 -4.31 8.69
C LEU A 40 2.87 -5.73 8.24
N LEU A 41 2.49 -6.61 9.16
CA LEU A 41 1.99 -7.95 8.82
C LEU A 41 0.72 -7.87 7.98
N PHE A 42 -0.25 -7.02 8.32
CA PHE A 42 -1.47 -6.84 7.53
C PHE A 42 -1.19 -6.25 6.14
N ARG A 43 -0.21 -5.35 6.02
CA ARG A 43 0.28 -4.86 4.72
C ARG A 43 0.97 -5.95 3.92
N THR A 44 1.75 -6.83 4.54
CA THR A 44 2.37 -7.97 3.85
C THR A 44 1.33 -8.99 3.38
N GLN A 45 0.30 -9.27 4.19
CA GLN A 45 -0.84 -10.12 3.81
C GLN A 45 -1.60 -9.55 2.61
N LYS A 46 -1.91 -8.24 2.61
CA LYS A 46 -2.55 -7.58 1.45
C LYS A 46 -1.66 -7.56 0.20
N LYS A 47 -0.35 -7.40 0.35
CA LYS A 47 0.60 -7.50 -0.78
C LYS A 47 0.65 -8.92 -1.34
N GLN A 48 0.67 -9.95 -0.49
CA GLN A 48 0.68 -11.35 -0.93
C GLN A 48 -0.63 -11.75 -1.63
N ALA A 49 -1.78 -11.27 -1.18
CA ALA A 49 -3.06 -11.50 -1.85
C ALA A 49 -3.11 -10.88 -3.26
N THR A 50 -2.66 -9.62 -3.39
CA THR A 50 -2.61 -8.91 -4.68
C THR A 50 -1.53 -9.46 -5.62
N GLU A 51 -0.43 -9.97 -5.10
CA GLU A 51 0.62 -10.62 -5.88
C GLU A 51 0.19 -12.02 -6.37
N ALA A 52 -0.56 -12.77 -5.56
CA ALA A 52 -1.16 -14.04 -5.97
C ALA A 52 -2.22 -13.88 -7.06
N GLU A 53 -3.04 -12.82 -6.99
CA GLU A 53 -4.03 -12.50 -8.02
C GLU A 53 -3.36 -12.09 -9.35
N ARG A 54 -2.33 -11.22 -9.28
CA ARG A 54 -1.52 -10.85 -10.46
C ARG A 54 -0.73 -12.03 -11.04
N ALA A 55 -0.30 -12.98 -10.22
CA ALA A 55 0.37 -14.20 -10.68
C ALA A 55 -0.61 -15.12 -11.42
N LYS A 56 -1.87 -15.24 -10.96
CA LYS A 56 -2.93 -15.96 -11.67
C LYS A 56 -3.26 -15.29 -13.01
N GLU A 57 -3.45 -13.97 -13.02
CA GLU A 57 -3.73 -13.21 -14.24
C GLU A 57 -2.59 -13.33 -15.27
N ARG A 58 -1.32 -13.31 -14.83
CA ARG A 58 -0.16 -13.57 -15.71
C ARG A 58 -0.10 -15.00 -16.21
N ALA A 59 -0.48 -15.99 -15.41
CA ALA A 59 -0.54 -17.39 -15.83
C ALA A 59 -1.65 -17.62 -16.86
N ASP A 60 -2.82 -17.01 -16.66
CA ASP A 60 -3.95 -17.08 -17.59
C ASP A 60 -3.64 -16.37 -18.91
N ALA A 61 -3.03 -15.17 -18.87
CA ALA A 61 -2.56 -14.47 -20.06
C ALA A 61 -1.47 -15.25 -20.82
N ALA A 62 -0.56 -15.92 -20.11
CA ALA A 62 0.46 -16.78 -20.73
C ALA A 62 -0.16 -18.04 -21.36
N ALA A 63 -1.17 -18.64 -20.73
CA ALA A 63 -1.90 -19.77 -21.27
C ALA A 63 -2.69 -19.38 -22.54
N GLU A 64 -3.33 -18.20 -22.54
CA GLU A 64 -4.04 -17.67 -23.70
C GLU A 64 -3.08 -17.34 -24.85
N ALA A 65 -1.93 -16.72 -24.56
CA ALA A 65 -0.90 -16.46 -25.56
C ALA A 65 -0.31 -17.76 -26.15
N ALA A 66 -0.13 -18.79 -25.31
CA ALA A 66 0.31 -20.11 -25.76
C ALA A 66 -0.76 -20.81 -26.62
N ALA A 67 -2.04 -20.67 -26.27
CA ALA A 67 -3.16 -21.17 -27.06
C ALA A 67 -3.25 -20.48 -28.43
N LYS A 68 -3.12 -19.14 -28.48
CA LYS A 68 -3.07 -18.36 -29.73
C LYS A 68 -1.88 -18.75 -30.61
N LYS A 69 -0.69 -18.95 -30.03
CA LYS A 69 0.48 -19.44 -30.77
C LYS A 69 0.29 -20.87 -31.31
N ARG A 70 -0.34 -21.77 -30.55
CA ARG A 70 -0.67 -23.13 -31.01
C ARG A 70 -1.72 -23.11 -32.13
N ALA A 71 -2.75 -22.26 -32.02
CA ALA A 71 -3.76 -22.07 -33.05
C ALA A 71 -3.16 -21.47 -34.33
N ALA A 72 -2.29 -20.45 -34.21
CA ALA A 72 -1.58 -19.88 -35.35
C ALA A 72 -0.68 -20.90 -36.06
N LYS A 73 0.06 -21.72 -35.29
CA LYS A 73 0.91 -22.79 -35.84
C LYS A 73 0.09 -23.94 -36.47
N ALA A 74 -1.10 -24.22 -35.95
CA ALA A 74 -2.02 -25.19 -36.54
C ALA A 74 -2.64 -24.66 -37.84
N ALA A 75 -3.00 -23.38 -37.89
CA ALA A 75 -3.48 -22.71 -39.11
C ALA A 75 -2.38 -22.62 -40.18
N GLU A 76 -1.14 -22.30 -39.79
CA GLU A 76 0.03 -22.28 -40.68
C GLU A 76 0.28 -23.68 -41.28
N LYS A 77 0.16 -24.74 -40.47
CA LYS A 77 0.31 -26.14 -40.93
C LYS A 77 -0.86 -26.65 -41.78
N ALA A 78 -2.03 -26.01 -41.70
CA ALA A 78 -3.19 -26.30 -42.55
C ALA A 78 -3.09 -25.59 -43.91
N VAL A 79 -2.49 -24.40 -43.96
CA VAL A 79 -2.21 -23.65 -45.20
C VAL A 79 -0.97 -24.18 -45.94
N ALA A 80 0.06 -24.59 -45.21
CA ALA A 80 1.24 -25.26 -45.77
C ALA A 80 1.01 -26.77 -45.83
N GLY A 81 0.39 -27.25 -46.90
CA GLY A 81 0.18 -28.68 -47.16
C GLY A 81 1.42 -29.54 -46.85
N ASN A 82 1.23 -30.50 -45.94
CA ASN A 82 2.10 -31.63 -45.58
C ASN A 82 3.57 -31.60 -46.09
N PRO A 83 4.57 -31.25 -45.26
CA PRO A 83 5.96 -31.42 -45.65
C PRO A 83 6.41 -32.87 -45.40
N LYS A 84 6.37 -33.69 -46.45
CA LYS A 84 7.19 -34.91 -46.49
C LYS A 84 8.68 -34.50 -46.47
N LYS A 85 9.38 -34.89 -45.41
CA LYS A 85 10.81 -35.23 -45.31
C LYS A 85 11.77 -34.47 -46.25
N LYS A 86 12.55 -33.49 -45.77
CA LYS A 86 13.94 -33.24 -46.24
C LYS A 86 14.83 -32.67 -45.12
N LYS A 87 15.32 -33.56 -44.26
CA LYS A 87 16.47 -33.31 -43.39
C LYS A 87 17.72 -33.49 -44.26
N GLY A 88 18.31 -32.40 -44.78
CA GLY A 88 19.50 -32.51 -45.63
C GLY A 88 20.02 -31.26 -46.35
N GLY A 89 19.38 -30.08 -46.22
CA GLY A 89 19.80 -28.87 -46.97
C GLY A 89 20.91 -28.03 -46.33
N ILE A 90 21.04 -28.07 -45.00
CA ILE A 90 21.92 -27.12 -44.27
C ILE A 90 23.41 -27.51 -44.40
N ALA A 91 23.73 -28.79 -44.61
CA ALA A 91 25.10 -29.25 -44.79
C ALA A 91 25.71 -28.84 -46.15
N LYS A 92 24.90 -28.55 -47.17
CA LYS A 92 25.40 -28.21 -48.52
C LYS A 92 25.73 -26.72 -48.69
N MET A 93 25.09 -25.84 -47.91
CA MET A 93 25.36 -24.39 -47.94
C MET A 93 26.65 -24.04 -47.18
N ARG A 94 26.97 -24.78 -46.10
CA ARG A 94 28.20 -24.58 -45.34
C ARG A 94 29.46 -24.98 -46.12
N ARG A 95 29.37 -26.02 -46.97
CA ARG A 95 30.45 -26.46 -47.85
C ARG A 95 30.69 -25.56 -49.08
N ALA A 96 29.71 -24.73 -49.44
CA ALA A 96 29.84 -23.71 -50.49
C ALA A 96 30.44 -22.39 -49.95
N ALA A 97 30.30 -22.12 -48.65
CA ALA A 97 30.90 -20.96 -47.99
C ALA A 97 32.38 -21.17 -47.62
N GLU A 98 32.83 -22.41 -47.38
CA GLU A 98 34.24 -22.77 -47.15
C GLU A 98 35.09 -22.85 -48.44
N ALA A 99 34.49 -22.72 -49.62
CA ALA A 99 35.19 -22.75 -50.91
C ALA A 99 35.40 -21.35 -51.55
N ALA A 100 35.12 -20.27 -50.82
CA ALA A 100 35.19 -18.89 -51.31
C ALA A 100 36.13 -17.99 -50.48
N THR A 101 37.02 -18.59 -49.70
CA THR A 101 38.12 -17.91 -48.98
C THR A 101 39.44 -18.57 -49.36
N ASP A 102 39.83 -18.37 -50.61
CA ASP A 102 41.20 -18.57 -51.09
C ASP A 102 41.36 -17.81 -52.42
N MET A 103 41.37 -16.48 -52.31
CA MET A 103 41.98 -15.60 -53.31
C MET A 103 42.96 -14.76 -52.52
N ASP A 104 44.07 -15.43 -52.20
CA ASP A 104 45.27 -14.82 -51.69
C ASP A 104 45.84 -13.86 -52.74
N ASP A 105 46.50 -12.87 -52.20
CA ASP A 105 46.96 -11.62 -52.78
C ASP A 105 48.25 -11.87 -53.59
N ASP A 106 48.14 -12.20 -54.88
CA ASP A 106 49.29 -12.13 -55.81
C ASP A 106 49.51 -10.64 -56.20
N ASP A 107 50.10 -9.86 -55.31
CA ASP A 107 50.85 -8.65 -55.66
C ASP A 107 52.34 -9.02 -55.53
N ASP A 108 52.83 -9.69 -56.58
CA ASP A 108 54.25 -9.93 -56.79
C ASP A 108 55.01 -8.60 -56.83
N ASP A 109 56.04 -8.57 -55.98
CA ASP A 109 57.27 -7.80 -56.01
C ASP A 109 57.64 -7.20 -57.38
N ASP A 110 58.01 -5.91 -57.36
CA ASP A 110 59.14 -5.47 -58.18
C ASP A 110 59.73 -4.17 -57.61
N GLY A 111 60.55 -4.33 -56.59
CA GLY A 111 61.63 -3.40 -56.30
C GLY A 111 62.77 -3.55 -57.33
N ALA A 112 63.11 -2.43 -57.97
CA ALA A 112 64.37 -2.11 -58.66
C ALA A 112 64.64 -2.68 -60.08
N ALA A 113 64.45 -1.80 -61.07
CA ALA A 113 65.32 -1.76 -62.26
C ALA A 113 65.51 -0.31 -62.73
N ALA A 114 66.49 0.38 -62.13
CA ALA A 114 67.21 1.42 -62.84
C ALA A 114 68.08 0.74 -63.91
N ALA A 115 67.73 0.88 -65.18
CA ALA A 115 68.63 0.96 -66.35
C ALA A 115 67.89 0.55 -67.64
N ALA A 116 67.53 1.55 -68.44
CA ALA A 116 67.80 1.61 -69.89
C ALA A 116 66.98 2.76 -70.47
N ARG A 117 67.63 3.92 -70.60
CA ARG A 117 67.23 4.88 -71.62
C ARG A 117 67.41 4.18 -72.97
N HIS A 118 66.32 3.99 -73.71
CA HIS A 118 66.41 3.97 -75.15
C HIS A 118 65.58 5.16 -75.64
N GLU A 119 66.30 6.21 -76.00
CA GLU A 119 65.77 7.31 -76.78
C GLU A 119 65.48 6.75 -78.18
N ASP A 120 64.20 6.60 -78.52
CA ASP A 120 63.77 6.54 -79.90
C ASP A 120 62.69 7.61 -80.08
N GLU A 121 63.13 8.76 -80.57
CA GLU A 121 62.29 9.78 -81.17
C GLU A 121 61.56 9.14 -82.36
N ASN A 122 60.23 8.97 -82.27
CA ASN A 122 59.27 9.09 -83.38
C ASN A 122 57.83 8.73 -82.93
N GLY A 123 56.93 9.73 -82.91
CA GLY A 123 55.51 9.54 -83.27
C GLY A 123 54.57 8.79 -82.31
N ASP A 124 54.40 9.30 -81.10
CA ASP A 124 53.10 9.57 -80.44
C ASP A 124 51.96 8.53 -80.57
N LYS A 125 52.22 7.26 -80.20
CA LYS A 125 51.17 6.27 -79.92
C LYS A 125 51.53 5.41 -78.70
N LEU A 126 50.86 5.68 -77.57
CA LEU A 126 50.96 4.84 -76.36
C LEU A 126 50.75 3.36 -76.70
N THR A 127 51.58 2.49 -76.13
CA THR A 127 51.42 1.04 -76.32
C THR A 127 50.11 0.57 -75.67
N LYS A 128 49.46 -0.45 -76.22
CA LYS A 128 48.18 -1.00 -75.70
C LYS A 128 48.21 -1.33 -74.19
N LYS A 129 49.40 -1.64 -73.66
CA LYS A 129 49.65 -1.93 -72.23
C LYS A 129 49.59 -0.66 -71.36
N GLU A 130 50.05 0.48 -71.86
CA GLU A 130 49.99 1.75 -71.13
C GLU A 130 48.58 2.33 -71.10
N GLN A 131 47.82 2.20 -72.19
CA GLN A 131 46.40 2.59 -72.23
C GLN A 131 45.57 1.79 -71.24
N LEU A 132 45.76 0.46 -71.17
CA LEU A 132 45.08 -0.40 -70.20
C LEU A 132 45.45 -0.07 -68.74
N LYS A 133 46.73 0.28 -68.47
CA LYS A 133 47.18 0.69 -67.13
C LYS A 133 46.60 2.05 -66.73
N ALA A 134 46.50 3.00 -67.66
CA ALA A 134 45.87 4.30 -67.44
C ALA A 134 44.36 4.15 -67.19
N GLU A 135 43.66 3.33 -67.98
CA GLU A 135 42.24 3.04 -67.81
C GLU A 135 41.96 2.33 -66.49
N LYS A 136 42.75 1.31 -66.10
CA LYS A 136 42.64 0.64 -64.80
C LYS A 136 42.90 1.59 -63.62
N ARG A 137 43.82 2.55 -63.77
CA ARG A 137 44.09 3.58 -62.75
C ARG A 137 42.95 4.60 -62.66
N ALA A 138 42.37 4.99 -63.80
CA ALA A 138 41.21 5.87 -63.84
C ALA A 138 39.96 5.20 -63.23
N ALA A 139 39.70 3.93 -63.55
CA ALA A 139 38.60 3.16 -62.97
C ALA A 139 38.76 2.97 -61.45
N ARG A 140 39.99 2.72 -60.96
CA ARG A 140 40.28 2.64 -59.52
C ARG A 140 40.14 3.99 -58.80
N ALA A 141 40.41 5.11 -59.49
CA ALA A 141 40.22 6.44 -58.94
C ALA A 141 38.72 6.79 -58.84
N ASP A 142 37.94 6.51 -59.89
CA ASP A 142 36.49 6.72 -59.90
C ASP A 142 35.76 5.87 -58.84
N ASP A 143 36.14 4.59 -58.69
CA ASP A 143 35.59 3.72 -57.61
C ASP A 143 35.90 4.28 -56.21
N ARG A 144 37.11 4.82 -56.01
CA ARG A 144 37.50 5.44 -54.73
C ARG A 144 36.69 6.71 -54.47
N ASP A 145 36.55 7.58 -55.46
CA ASP A 145 35.79 8.83 -55.35
C ASP A 145 34.30 8.55 -55.08
N GLN A 146 33.71 7.55 -55.75
CA GLN A 146 32.34 7.11 -55.49
C GLN A 146 32.16 6.54 -54.08
N ARG A 147 33.12 5.74 -53.60
CA ARG A 147 33.10 5.18 -52.24
C ARG A 147 33.23 6.25 -51.16
N ASP A 148 34.11 7.22 -51.37
CA ASP A 148 34.29 8.35 -50.43
C ASP A 148 33.06 9.26 -50.42
N ALA A 149 32.49 9.57 -51.59
CA ALA A 149 31.23 10.32 -51.70
C ALA A 149 30.06 9.57 -51.02
N GLN A 150 29.97 8.24 -51.17
CA GLN A 150 28.95 7.44 -50.48
C GLN A 150 29.16 7.47 -48.96
N ARG A 151 30.40 7.39 -48.49
CA ARG A 151 30.73 7.44 -47.05
C ARG A 151 30.36 8.79 -46.44
N ASP A 152 30.66 9.88 -47.13
CA ASP A 152 30.37 11.22 -46.63
C ASP A 152 28.86 11.52 -46.68
N ALA A 153 28.14 11.05 -47.70
CA ALA A 153 26.68 11.12 -47.74
C ALA A 153 26.01 10.34 -46.60
N ILE A 154 26.57 9.18 -46.20
CA ILE A 154 26.09 8.42 -45.05
C ILE A 154 26.34 9.20 -43.75
N LYS A 155 27.56 9.72 -43.53
CA LYS A 155 27.88 10.51 -42.33
C LYS A 155 26.98 11.73 -42.20
N GLU A 156 26.80 12.50 -43.27
CA GLU A 156 25.95 13.69 -43.26
C GLU A 156 24.48 13.35 -42.92
N ARG A 157 23.97 12.23 -43.46
CA ARG A 157 22.63 11.75 -43.15
C ARG A 157 22.49 11.31 -41.69
N GLU A 158 23.52 10.68 -41.13
CA GLU A 158 23.54 10.28 -39.72
C GLU A 158 23.62 11.50 -38.80
N GLU A 159 24.50 12.46 -39.08
CA GLU A 159 24.61 13.70 -38.32
C GLU A 159 23.31 14.50 -38.33
N LYS A 160 22.63 14.62 -39.48
CA LYS A 160 21.31 15.25 -39.58
C LYS A 160 20.26 14.51 -38.76
N ARG A 161 20.24 13.18 -38.79
CA ARG A 161 19.31 12.37 -38.00
C ARG A 161 19.57 12.52 -36.50
N ASP A 162 20.84 12.55 -36.10
CA ASP A 162 21.23 12.61 -34.70
C ASP A 162 21.02 14.03 -34.13
N ALA A 163 21.25 15.08 -34.92
CA ALA A 163 20.86 16.45 -34.57
C ALA A 163 19.34 16.61 -34.43
N ALA A 164 18.56 16.00 -35.33
CA ALA A 164 17.09 15.98 -35.24
C ALA A 164 16.59 15.18 -34.01
N ARG A 165 17.31 14.14 -33.59
CA ARG A 165 17.00 13.40 -32.35
C ARG A 165 17.30 14.24 -31.12
N ARG A 166 18.48 14.85 -31.04
CA ARG A 166 18.89 15.71 -29.92
C ARG A 166 17.90 16.86 -29.70
N THR A 167 17.56 17.60 -30.77
CA THR A 167 16.58 18.70 -30.69
C THR A 167 15.20 18.23 -30.25
N LYS A 168 14.74 17.06 -30.71
CA LYS A 168 13.45 16.48 -30.29
C LYS A 168 13.46 16.04 -28.84
N ASP A 169 14.55 15.43 -28.37
CA ASP A 169 14.68 14.97 -27.00
C ASP A 169 14.78 16.16 -26.02
N GLU A 170 15.51 17.22 -26.38
CA GLU A 170 15.55 18.49 -25.63
C GLU A 170 14.16 19.15 -25.52
N GLN A 171 13.38 19.17 -26.62
CA GLN A 171 12.00 19.68 -26.58
C GLN A 171 11.07 18.83 -25.71
N ARG A 172 11.27 17.51 -25.68
CA ARG A 172 10.47 16.60 -24.83
C ARG A 172 10.82 16.79 -23.36
N GLU A 173 12.11 16.88 -23.03
CA GLU A 173 12.57 17.10 -21.66
C GLU A 173 12.11 18.46 -21.14
N ALA A 174 12.20 19.52 -21.93
CA ALA A 174 11.69 20.84 -21.56
C ALA A 174 10.17 20.82 -21.28
N LYS A 175 9.39 20.15 -22.12
CA LYS A 175 7.94 20.00 -21.94
C LYS A 175 7.57 19.12 -20.75
N GLU A 176 8.35 18.08 -20.47
CA GLU A 176 8.15 17.22 -19.30
C GLU A 176 8.47 17.97 -18.01
N ARG A 177 9.54 18.77 -18.01
CA ARG A 177 9.91 19.63 -16.90
C ARG A 177 8.85 20.70 -16.61
N GLU A 178 8.34 21.37 -17.64
CA GLU A 178 7.25 22.35 -17.50
C GLU A 178 5.99 21.70 -16.91
N ARG A 179 5.63 20.49 -17.36
CA ARG A 179 4.48 19.74 -16.81
C ARG A 179 4.70 19.31 -15.37
N ALA A 180 5.90 18.86 -15.02
CA ALA A 180 6.24 18.47 -13.66
C ALA A 180 6.21 19.67 -12.70
N GLU A 181 6.75 20.82 -13.11
CA GLU A 181 6.71 22.07 -12.33
C GLU A 181 5.27 22.58 -12.18
N ALA A 182 4.44 22.49 -13.22
CA ALA A 182 3.02 22.84 -13.14
C ALA A 182 2.22 21.91 -12.22
N GLU A 183 2.49 20.60 -12.25
CA GLU A 183 1.85 19.63 -11.37
C GLU A 183 2.27 19.81 -9.91
N GLN A 184 3.55 20.10 -9.65
CA GLN A 184 4.03 20.42 -8.30
C GLN A 184 3.37 21.69 -7.77
N LYS A 185 3.32 22.76 -8.57
CA LYS A 185 2.67 24.01 -8.16
C LYS A 185 1.19 23.81 -7.86
N LYS A 186 0.49 22.99 -8.65
CA LYS A 186 -0.92 22.66 -8.39
C LYS A 186 -1.09 21.85 -7.11
N LYS A 187 -0.19 20.89 -6.83
CA LYS A 187 -0.21 20.12 -5.57
C LYS A 187 0.05 21.02 -4.36
N GLU A 188 1.02 21.93 -4.44
CA GLU A 188 1.30 22.89 -3.37
C GLU A 188 0.12 23.84 -3.11
N GLU A 189 -0.57 24.30 -4.17
CA GLU A 189 -1.77 25.11 -4.04
C GLU A 189 -2.92 24.31 -3.41
N GLU A 190 -3.17 23.08 -3.88
CA GLU A 190 -4.17 22.18 -3.30
C GLU A 190 -3.87 21.79 -1.84
N GLU A 191 -2.59 21.66 -1.47
CA GLU A 191 -2.19 21.39 -0.08
C GLU A 191 -2.40 22.63 0.80
N LYS A 192 -2.09 23.83 0.31
CA LYS A 192 -2.38 25.08 1.02
C LYS A 192 -3.87 25.29 1.23
N THR A 193 -4.69 25.09 0.19
CA THR A 193 -6.15 25.21 0.33
C THR A 193 -6.70 24.17 1.31
N LYS A 194 -6.19 22.93 1.28
CA LYS A 194 -6.58 21.89 2.26
C LYS A 194 -6.14 22.23 3.68
N GLN A 195 -4.98 22.83 3.87
CA GLN A 195 -4.54 23.29 5.19
C GLN A 195 -5.42 24.43 5.71
N GLU A 196 -5.74 25.41 4.86
CA GLU A 196 -6.65 26.50 5.21
C GLU A 196 -8.08 25.99 5.49
N GLU A 197 -8.56 25.01 4.73
CA GLU A 197 -9.84 24.34 4.97
C GLU A 197 -9.80 23.53 6.28
N TYR A 198 -8.71 22.82 6.53
CA TYR A 198 -8.49 22.07 7.76
C TYR A 198 -8.44 22.99 8.97
N ASP A 199 -7.75 24.14 8.88
CA ASP A 199 -7.68 25.12 9.95
C ASP A 199 -9.05 25.77 10.20
N LYS A 200 -9.82 26.07 9.15
CA LYS A 200 -11.21 26.54 9.31
C LYS A 200 -12.11 25.48 9.95
N TRP A 201 -12.00 24.21 9.55
CA TRP A 201 -12.78 23.12 10.15
C TRP A 201 -12.34 22.84 11.59
N LYS A 202 -11.04 22.95 11.87
CA LYS A 202 -10.48 22.83 13.21
C LYS A 202 -10.92 23.97 14.10
N ASP A 203 -10.95 25.20 13.61
CA ASP A 203 -11.43 26.37 14.34
C ASP A 203 -12.94 26.26 14.61
N MET A 204 -13.73 25.87 13.60
CA MET A 204 -15.16 25.59 13.78
C MET A 204 -15.43 24.44 14.77
N PHE A 205 -14.58 23.41 14.80
CA PHE A 205 -14.69 22.30 15.76
C PHE A 205 -14.17 22.67 17.16
N SER A 206 -13.15 23.53 17.25
CA SER A 206 -12.55 23.95 18.52
C SER A 206 -13.32 25.06 19.23
N VAL A 207 -14.15 25.83 18.51
CA VAL A 207 -15.01 26.87 19.09
C VAL A 207 -16.23 26.28 19.82
N GLU A 208 -16.57 25.00 19.59
CA GLU A 208 -17.64 24.31 20.34
C GLU A 208 -17.10 23.55 21.58
N ASP A 209 -15.80 23.25 21.64
CA ASP A 209 -15.15 22.55 22.78
C ASP A 209 -14.59 23.51 23.86
N GLY A 210 -14.55 24.82 23.57
CA GLY A 210 -14.03 25.86 24.47
C GLY A 210 -15.06 26.51 25.39
N GLY A 211 -16.28 25.96 25.45
CA GLY A 211 -17.45 26.65 25.99
C GLY A 211 -18.22 25.95 27.11
N GLU A 212 -17.82 24.78 27.65
CA GLU A 212 -18.58 24.17 28.76
C GLU A 212 -17.84 23.09 29.57
N GLY A 213 -16.54 23.28 29.85
CA GLY A 213 -15.70 22.25 30.49
C GLY A 213 -15.88 22.02 32.01
N ALA A 214 -17.00 22.43 32.62
CA ALA A 214 -17.20 22.23 34.07
C ALA A 214 -18.63 21.84 34.48
N THR A 215 -19.62 21.95 33.60
CA THR A 215 -21.00 21.51 33.83
C THR A 215 -21.36 20.21 33.10
N VAL A 216 -20.67 19.90 32.00
CA VAL A 216 -20.99 18.73 31.15
C VAL A 216 -20.69 17.38 31.82
N GLU A 217 -19.64 17.25 32.64
CA GLU A 217 -19.33 15.95 33.28
C GLU A 217 -20.42 15.49 34.26
N GLN A 218 -21.05 16.43 34.99
CA GLN A 218 -22.17 16.10 35.88
C GLN A 218 -23.47 15.82 35.11
N GLU A 219 -23.69 16.52 33.99
CA GLU A 219 -24.82 16.26 33.11
C GLU A 219 -24.69 14.89 32.40
N ASP A 220 -23.48 14.51 32.00
CA ASP A 220 -23.18 13.22 31.37
C ASP A 220 -23.33 12.04 32.34
N GLU A 221 -22.91 12.19 33.61
CA GLU A 221 -23.15 11.19 34.66
C GLU A 221 -24.64 11.04 34.98
N GLY A 222 -25.39 12.15 35.00
CA GLY A 222 -26.85 12.14 35.14
C GLY A 222 -27.56 11.47 33.95
N MET A 223 -27.10 11.75 32.73
CA MET A 223 -27.62 11.14 31.51
C MET A 223 -27.36 9.63 31.48
N LEU A 224 -26.17 9.20 31.92
CA LEU A 224 -25.80 7.79 32.06
C LEU A 224 -26.69 7.04 33.05
N SER A 225 -26.88 7.63 34.22
CA SER A 225 -27.70 7.04 35.28
C SER A 225 -29.15 6.90 34.82
N ARG A 226 -29.68 7.92 34.13
CA ARG A 226 -31.01 7.87 33.48
C ARG A 226 -31.08 6.81 32.38
N PHE A 227 -30.03 6.66 31.58
CA PHE A 227 -29.94 5.64 30.53
C PHE A 227 -30.04 4.23 31.09
N VAL A 228 -29.26 3.94 32.13
CA VAL A 228 -29.29 2.63 32.81
C VAL A 228 -30.65 2.40 33.46
N ALA A 229 -31.18 3.40 34.18
CA ALA A 229 -32.48 3.30 34.83
C ALA A 229 -33.61 3.02 33.82
N PHE A 230 -33.61 3.71 32.68
CA PHE A 230 -34.61 3.53 31.63
C PHE A 230 -34.59 2.10 31.06
N ILE A 231 -33.40 1.55 30.80
CA ILE A 231 -33.26 0.17 30.31
C ILE A 231 -33.72 -0.84 31.37
N LYS A 232 -33.35 -0.62 32.65
CA LYS A 232 -33.78 -1.47 33.77
C LYS A 232 -35.30 -1.45 33.95
N GLN A 233 -35.95 -0.31 33.74
CA GLN A 233 -37.41 -0.16 33.85
C GLN A 233 -38.16 -0.87 32.74
N GLN A 234 -37.79 -0.62 31.47
CA GLN A 234 -38.53 -1.20 30.35
C GLN A 234 -38.24 -2.69 30.15
N LYS A 235 -37.08 -3.16 30.61
CA LYS A 235 -36.50 -4.51 30.40
C LYS A 235 -36.26 -4.90 28.94
N VAL A 236 -37.20 -4.61 28.04
CA VAL A 236 -37.07 -4.79 26.60
C VAL A 236 -37.07 -3.42 25.93
N SER A 237 -35.90 -2.98 25.48
CA SER A 237 -35.74 -1.68 24.83
C SER A 237 -35.30 -1.86 23.37
N THR A 238 -35.95 -1.16 22.43
CA THR A 238 -35.45 -1.08 21.05
C THR A 238 -34.34 -0.05 20.98
N LEU A 239 -33.28 -0.35 20.22
CA LEU A 239 -32.15 0.58 20.07
C LEU A 239 -32.59 1.90 19.42
N GLU A 240 -33.62 1.86 18.57
CA GLU A 240 -34.23 3.05 17.97
C GLU A 240 -34.98 3.91 19.01
N ALA A 241 -35.70 3.31 19.96
CA ALA A 241 -36.36 4.07 21.02
C ALA A 241 -35.34 4.71 21.97
N LEU A 242 -34.26 3.99 22.30
CA LEU A 242 -33.14 4.55 23.08
C LEU A 242 -32.44 5.68 22.33
N SER A 243 -32.28 5.55 21.01
CA SER A 243 -31.74 6.60 20.15
C SER A 243 -32.61 7.86 20.17
N GLY A 244 -33.95 7.70 20.11
CA GLY A 244 -34.90 8.80 20.18
C GLY A 244 -34.98 9.48 21.55
N GLU A 245 -34.97 8.71 22.65
CA GLU A 245 -35.08 9.25 24.02
C GLU A 245 -33.83 10.04 24.45
N PHE A 246 -32.64 9.58 24.04
CA PHE A 246 -31.36 10.20 24.43
C PHE A 246 -30.75 11.05 23.30
N ASN A 247 -31.44 11.18 22.16
CA ASN A 247 -30.97 11.89 20.97
C ASN A 247 -29.56 11.46 20.50
N LEU A 248 -29.26 10.17 20.63
CA LEU A 248 -27.98 9.57 20.23
C LEU A 248 -28.13 8.83 18.91
N LYS A 249 -27.06 8.70 18.12
CA LYS A 249 -27.09 7.82 16.94
C LYS A 249 -27.20 6.36 17.39
N VAL A 250 -27.93 5.53 16.65
CA VAL A 250 -28.11 4.09 16.96
C VAL A 250 -26.78 3.37 17.17
N HIS A 251 -25.76 3.68 16.38
CA HIS A 251 -24.40 3.12 16.53
C HIS A 251 -23.76 3.46 17.89
N ASP A 252 -23.98 4.67 18.38
CA ASP A 252 -23.42 5.15 19.64
C ASP A 252 -24.18 4.54 20.82
N VAL A 253 -25.50 4.34 20.70
CA VAL A 253 -26.31 3.57 21.67
C VAL A 253 -25.78 2.14 21.81
N ILE A 254 -25.49 1.45 20.70
CA ILE A 254 -24.92 0.09 20.73
C ILE A 254 -23.58 0.11 21.47
N SER A 255 -22.71 1.03 21.11
CA SER A 255 -21.38 1.17 21.72
C SER A 255 -21.47 1.46 23.23
N ARG A 256 -22.45 2.27 23.63
CA ARG A 256 -22.72 2.62 25.04
C ARG A 256 -23.24 1.43 25.82
N VAL A 257 -24.23 0.70 25.30
CA VAL A 257 -24.77 -0.53 25.91
C VAL A 257 -23.66 -1.58 26.06
N GLN A 258 -22.86 -1.83 25.02
CA GLN A 258 -21.73 -2.77 25.10
C GLN A 258 -20.65 -2.34 26.09
N SER A 259 -20.46 -1.04 26.28
CA SER A 259 -19.50 -0.54 27.27
C SER A 259 -20.03 -0.68 28.69
N LEU A 260 -21.32 -0.42 28.92
CA LEU A 260 -21.99 -0.65 30.19
C LEU A 260 -22.04 -2.14 30.56
N ASP A 261 -22.21 -3.02 29.57
CA ASP A 261 -22.13 -4.47 29.74
C ASP A 261 -20.73 -4.95 30.15
N ARG A 262 -19.69 -4.45 29.46
CA ARG A 262 -18.30 -4.74 29.84
C ARG A 262 -17.91 -4.24 31.22
N MET A 263 -18.49 -3.13 31.66
CA MET A 263 -18.28 -2.58 33.00
C MET A 263 -19.13 -3.27 34.08
N GLY A 264 -20.10 -4.10 33.69
CA GLY A 264 -20.98 -4.82 34.62
C GLY A 264 -22.12 -3.97 35.21
N TYR A 265 -22.33 -2.75 34.74
CA TYR A 265 -23.45 -1.90 35.18
C TYR A 265 -24.79 -2.34 34.57
N LEU A 266 -24.73 -3.00 33.42
CA LEU A 266 -25.87 -3.54 32.70
C LEU A 266 -25.53 -4.98 32.32
N THR A 267 -26.50 -5.88 32.32
CA THR A 267 -26.31 -7.21 31.77
C THR A 267 -27.51 -7.54 30.89
N GLY A 268 -27.27 -8.15 29.74
CA GLY A 268 -28.35 -8.40 28.81
C GLY A 268 -27.93 -9.01 27.48
N VAL A 269 -28.91 -9.20 26.61
CA VAL A 269 -28.70 -9.81 25.29
C VAL A 269 -29.22 -8.86 24.21
N VAL A 270 -28.39 -8.64 23.19
CA VAL A 270 -28.77 -7.91 21.98
C VAL A 270 -29.27 -8.91 20.94
N ASP A 271 -30.51 -8.73 20.48
CA ASP A 271 -31.09 -9.48 19.37
C ASP A 271 -30.58 -8.94 18.01
N ASP A 272 -30.55 -9.79 16.99
CA ASP A 272 -30.11 -9.41 15.62
C ASP A 272 -31.00 -8.33 14.98
N ARG A 273 -32.21 -8.17 15.51
CA ARG A 273 -33.22 -7.17 15.15
C ARG A 273 -33.04 -5.82 15.84
N GLY A 274 -31.98 -5.62 16.62
CA GLY A 274 -31.72 -4.36 17.31
C GLY A 274 -32.61 -4.12 18.53
N LYS A 275 -32.95 -5.20 19.25
CA LYS A 275 -33.59 -5.14 20.58
C LYS A 275 -32.56 -5.49 21.65
N PHE A 276 -32.57 -4.76 22.75
CA PHE A 276 -31.81 -5.09 23.94
C PHE A 276 -32.75 -5.62 25.03
N ILE A 277 -32.43 -6.78 25.58
CA ILE A 277 -33.15 -7.37 26.71
C ILE A 277 -32.23 -7.30 27.92
N TYR A 278 -32.62 -6.50 28.91
CA TYR A 278 -31.99 -6.46 30.21
C TYR A 278 -32.37 -7.70 31.02
N ILE A 279 -31.36 -8.34 31.60
CA ILE A 279 -31.51 -9.48 32.50
C ILE A 279 -30.88 -9.06 33.82
N SER A 280 -31.58 -9.21 34.94
CA SER A 280 -30.95 -8.88 36.23
C SER A 280 -29.89 -9.92 36.61
N GLN A 281 -28.97 -9.55 37.51
CA GLN A 281 -27.98 -10.48 38.04
C GLN A 281 -28.64 -11.70 38.70
N GLU A 282 -29.75 -11.51 39.40
CA GLU A 282 -30.52 -12.58 40.04
C GLU A 282 -31.13 -13.55 39.02
N GLU A 283 -31.68 -13.01 37.92
CA GLU A 283 -32.26 -13.80 36.83
C GLU A 283 -31.17 -14.62 36.12
N LEU A 284 -30.02 -14.00 35.87
CA LEU A 284 -28.86 -14.67 35.27
C LEU A 284 -28.35 -15.80 36.17
N GLU A 285 -28.27 -15.57 37.49
CA GLU A 285 -27.89 -16.59 38.46
C GLU A 285 -28.89 -17.74 38.56
N ALA A 286 -30.19 -17.45 38.47
CA ALA A 286 -31.23 -18.48 38.47
C ALA A 286 -31.07 -19.41 37.26
N VAL A 287 -30.80 -18.85 36.08
CA VAL A 287 -30.51 -19.61 34.86
C VAL A 287 -29.22 -20.41 35.02
N ALA A 288 -28.16 -19.82 35.57
CA ALA A 288 -26.89 -20.51 35.82
C ALA A 288 -27.05 -21.69 36.81
N LYS A 289 -27.80 -21.51 37.90
CA LYS A 289 -28.13 -22.57 38.88
C LYS A 289 -28.89 -23.72 38.20
N TYR A 290 -29.83 -23.41 37.32
CA TYR A 290 -30.55 -24.42 36.54
C TYR A 290 -29.62 -25.21 35.61
N MET A 291 -28.74 -24.51 34.87
CA MET A 291 -27.75 -25.14 33.99
C MET A 291 -26.79 -26.05 34.77
N ASN A 292 -26.28 -25.60 35.92
CA ASN A 292 -25.38 -26.38 36.76
C ASN A 292 -26.06 -27.62 37.36
N LYS A 293 -27.33 -27.52 37.74
CA LYS A 293 -28.09 -28.65 38.31
C LYS A 293 -28.42 -29.73 37.28
N LYS A 294 -28.74 -29.35 36.04
CA LYS A 294 -29.06 -30.32 34.97
C LYS A 294 -27.86 -30.74 34.11
N GLY A 295 -26.76 -29.98 34.13
CA GLY A 295 -25.59 -30.21 33.31
C GLY A 295 -25.88 -29.96 31.82
N ARG A 296 -26.08 -31.02 31.04
CA ARG A 296 -26.33 -30.91 29.58
C ARG A 296 -27.81 -30.66 29.33
N VAL A 297 -28.16 -29.42 28.97
CA VAL A 297 -29.56 -29.01 28.70
C VAL A 297 -29.72 -28.72 27.20
N PRO A 298 -30.73 -29.28 26.51
CA PRO A 298 -31.04 -28.89 25.13
C PRO A 298 -31.61 -27.47 25.11
N ILE A 299 -31.28 -26.71 24.06
CA ILE A 299 -31.65 -25.29 23.90
C ILE A 299 -33.17 -25.08 24.04
N SER A 300 -34.00 -26.00 23.54
CA SER A 300 -35.46 -25.92 23.65
C SER A 300 -35.96 -25.96 25.10
N THR A 301 -35.38 -26.82 25.94
CA THR A 301 -35.71 -26.91 27.37
C THR A 301 -35.13 -25.75 28.16
N LEU A 302 -33.96 -25.25 27.77
CA LEU A 302 -33.40 -24.04 28.36
C LEU A 302 -34.30 -22.84 28.06
N ALA A 303 -34.73 -22.65 26.81
CA ALA A 303 -35.62 -21.55 26.43
C ALA A 303 -36.96 -21.58 27.19
N GLN A 304 -37.56 -22.76 27.35
CA GLN A 304 -38.80 -22.91 28.14
C GLN A 304 -38.61 -22.53 29.61
N GLU A 305 -37.47 -22.87 30.19
CA GLU A 305 -37.18 -22.52 31.59
C GLU A 305 -36.75 -21.06 31.73
N SER A 306 -35.96 -20.53 30.81
CA SER A 306 -35.59 -19.12 30.74
C SER A 306 -36.81 -18.21 30.65
N ASN A 307 -37.84 -18.58 29.89
CA ASN A 307 -39.11 -17.83 29.85
C ASN A 307 -39.87 -17.79 31.19
N LYS A 308 -39.58 -18.70 32.12
CA LYS A 308 -40.15 -18.68 33.48
C LYS A 308 -39.27 -17.93 34.47
N LEU A 309 -37.95 -17.97 34.25
CA LEU A 309 -36.95 -17.38 35.13
C LEU A 309 -36.68 -15.91 34.82
N VAL A 310 -36.94 -15.47 33.58
CA VAL A 310 -36.76 -14.09 33.14
C VAL A 310 -38.13 -13.45 32.96
N ASP A 311 -38.44 -12.45 33.77
CA ASP A 311 -39.64 -11.63 33.59
C ASP A 311 -39.31 -10.47 32.64
N LEU A 312 -40.09 -10.33 31.58
CA LEU A 312 -39.95 -9.29 30.56
C LEU A 312 -40.94 -8.13 30.74
N GLN A 313 -41.76 -8.16 31.78
CA GLN A 313 -42.69 -7.07 32.06
C GLN A 313 -41.91 -5.80 32.48
N PRO A 314 -42.33 -4.61 32.01
CA PRO A 314 -41.80 -3.35 32.50
C PRO A 314 -42.03 -3.25 34.00
N ARG A 315 -40.98 -2.91 34.76
CA ARG A 315 -41.07 -2.70 36.20
C ARG A 315 -40.93 -1.21 36.47
N GLU A 316 -41.94 -0.60 37.10
CA GLU A 316 -41.75 0.70 37.73
C GLU A 316 -40.72 0.49 38.85
N LEU A 317 -39.56 1.13 38.75
CA LEU A 317 -38.56 1.11 39.81
C LEU A 317 -39.16 1.81 41.03
N ALA A 318 -39.85 1.06 41.89
CA ALA A 318 -39.98 1.43 43.29
C ALA A 318 -38.54 1.55 43.82
N ALA A 319 -38.23 2.72 44.36
CA ALA A 319 -36.90 3.11 44.79
C ALA A 319 -36.47 2.27 46.00
N ASP A 320 -36.00 1.05 45.76
CA ASP A 320 -35.56 0.15 46.81
C ASP A 320 -34.17 -0.44 46.46
N GLU A 321 -33.19 0.00 47.27
CA GLU A 321 -32.08 -0.76 47.87
C GLU A 321 -30.72 -0.98 47.15
N ASP A 322 -30.49 -0.51 45.93
CA ASP A 322 -29.15 -0.70 45.31
C ASP A 322 -28.10 0.38 45.67
N GLU A 323 -28.49 1.52 46.25
CA GLU A 323 -27.50 2.53 46.72
C GLU A 323 -26.77 2.12 48.02
N ALA A 324 -27.30 1.17 48.78
CA ALA A 324 -26.72 0.80 50.07
C ALA A 324 -25.45 -0.07 49.95
N GLN A 325 -25.27 -0.81 48.83
CA GLN A 325 -24.11 -1.71 48.67
C GLN A 325 -22.86 -1.00 48.16
N LEU A 326 -22.99 0.12 47.43
CA LEU A 326 -21.84 0.92 46.99
C LEU A 326 -21.26 1.81 48.10
N ALA A 327 -22.06 2.20 49.10
CA ALA A 327 -21.57 2.96 50.26
C ALA A 327 -21.05 2.06 51.41
N GLY A 328 -21.57 0.83 51.56
CA GLY A 328 -21.25 -0.07 52.67
C GLY A 328 -19.87 -0.73 52.60
N GLU A 329 -19.33 -0.98 51.41
CA GLU A 329 -18.04 -1.69 51.26
C GLU A 329 -16.82 -0.76 51.42
N ALA A 330 -17.00 0.55 51.29
CA ALA A 330 -15.92 1.54 51.46
C ALA A 330 -15.60 1.87 52.93
N VAL A 331 -16.50 1.58 53.87
CA VAL A 331 -16.32 1.92 55.30
C VAL A 331 -15.83 0.73 56.13
N GLY A 332 -16.00 -0.52 55.67
CA GLY A 332 -15.67 -1.72 56.43
C GLY A 332 -14.19 -2.14 56.48
N LYS A 333 -13.30 -1.54 55.70
CA LYS A 333 -11.89 -1.98 55.57
C LYS A 333 -10.84 -1.14 56.31
N THR A 334 -11.22 -0.11 57.07
CA THR A 334 -10.24 0.77 57.76
C THR A 334 -10.20 0.67 59.28
N PHE A 335 -10.91 -0.27 59.92
CA PHE A 335 -10.88 -0.38 61.39
C PHE A 335 -10.70 -1.81 61.91
N THR A 336 -9.59 -2.48 61.55
CA THR A 336 -9.04 -3.61 62.34
C THR A 336 -7.54 -3.82 62.03
N ALA A 337 -6.69 -2.85 62.40
CA ALA A 337 -5.25 -3.11 62.56
C ALA A 337 -4.66 -2.12 63.57
N GLY A 338 -4.43 -2.56 64.79
CA GLY A 338 -3.79 -1.77 65.84
C GLY A 338 -4.10 -2.30 67.22
N SER A 339 -3.49 -3.45 67.55
CA SER A 339 -3.22 -3.85 68.93
C SER A 339 -1.96 -3.15 69.44
#